data_AF-A0A3D3MPV5-F1
#
_entry.id   AF-A0A3D3MPV5-F1
#
_cell.length_a   1.000
_cell.length_b   1.000
_cell.length_c   1.000
_cell.angle_alpha   90.00
_cell.angle_beta   90.00
_cell.angle_gamma   90.00
#
_symmetry.space_group_name_H-M   'P 1'
#
loop_
_entity.id
_entity.type
_entity.pdbx_description
1 polymer ?
#
loop_
_entity_poly.entity_id
_entity_poly.type
_entity_poly.pdbx_seq_one_letter_code
_entity_poly.pdbx_strand_id
1 'polypeptide(L)' 'MKKLNRKSLKKISGELGIELNLPLPVGICLGNLISLCPPNSHCRADERCYPDIAGPCINGQCPAGYSCRSGECVR' A
#
# COMPACT_ATOMS: atom_id res chain seq x y z
N MET A 1 18.17 8.66 -19.60
CA MET A 1 16.98 7.77 -19.44
C MET A 1 15.80 8.62 -18.99
N LYS A 2 14.77 8.81 -19.83
CA LYS A 2 13.60 9.65 -19.50
C LYS A 2 12.74 8.91 -18.47
N LYS A 3 12.60 9.44 -17.24
CA LYS A 3 11.68 8.92 -16.23
C LYS A 3 10.25 9.12 -16.72
N LEU A 4 9.52 8.03 -16.93
CA LEU A 4 8.12 8.06 -17.37
C LEU A 4 7.26 8.67 -16.25
N ASN A 5 6.59 9.79 -16.54
CA ASN A 5 5.72 10.46 -15.58
C ASN A 5 4.35 9.75 -15.53
N ARG A 6 3.73 9.64 -14.35
CA ARG A 6 2.39 9.10 -14.12
C ARG A 6 1.32 9.70 -15.06
N LYS A 7 1.45 10.98 -15.43
CA LYS A 7 0.57 11.62 -16.42
C LYS A 7 0.73 11.03 -17.82
N SER A 8 1.96 10.77 -18.24
CA SER A 8 2.27 10.13 -19.52
C SER A 8 1.80 8.66 -19.54
N LEU A 9 1.90 7.97 -18.42
CA LEU A 9 1.47 6.57 -18.27
C LEU A 9 -0.06 6.42 -18.36
N LYS A 10 -0.82 7.35 -17.74
CA LYS A 10 -2.29 7.42 -17.90
C LYS A 10 -2.71 7.70 -19.34
N LYS A 11 -1.96 8.57 -20.05
CA LYS A 11 -2.23 8.91 -21.45
C LYS A 11 -2.06 7.70 -22.37
N ILE A 12 -0.96 6.95 -22.20
CA ILE A 12 -0.70 5.72 -22.95
C ILE A 12 -1.79 4.66 -22.68
N SER A 13 -2.25 4.55 -21.44
CA SER A 13 -3.35 3.64 -21.07
C SER A 13 -4.65 3.97 -21.80
N GLY A 14 -5.03 5.26 -21.87
CA GLY A 14 -6.23 5.69 -22.59
C GLY A 14 -6.15 5.45 -24.10
N GLU A 15 -4.95 5.58 -24.70
CA GLU A 15 -4.73 5.37 -26.13
C GLU A 15 -4.78 3.88 -26.55
N LEU A 16 -4.46 2.95 -25.65
CA LEU A 16 -4.58 1.50 -25.91
C LEU A 16 -5.98 0.93 -25.60
N GLY A 17 -6.95 1.75 -25.18
CA GLY A 17 -8.28 1.28 -24.76
C GLY A 17 -8.27 0.46 -23.47
N ILE A 18 -7.12 0.38 -22.79
CA ILE A 18 -7.03 -0.07 -21.41
C ILE A 18 -7.48 1.11 -20.55
N GLU A 19 -8.77 1.18 -20.30
CA GLU A 19 -9.25 1.90 -19.12
C GLU A 19 -8.51 1.30 -17.92
N LEU A 20 -7.48 1.99 -17.40
CA LEU A 20 -6.96 1.69 -16.07
C LEU A 20 -7.96 2.19 -15.01
N ASN A 21 -9.25 1.92 -15.23
CA ASN A 21 -10.18 1.48 -14.21
C ASN A 21 -9.79 0.06 -13.80
N LEU A 22 -8.50 -0.15 -13.53
CA LEU A 22 -8.13 -1.21 -12.64
C LEU A 22 -8.55 -0.64 -11.29
N PRO A 23 -9.59 -1.18 -10.62
CA PRO A 23 -9.45 -1.31 -9.20
C PRO A 23 -8.21 -2.18 -9.07
N LEU A 24 -7.00 -1.59 -9.14
CA LEU A 24 -5.82 -2.27 -8.65
C LEU A 24 -6.30 -2.75 -7.30
N PRO A 25 -6.42 -4.07 -7.05
CA PRO A 25 -6.72 -4.50 -5.72
C PRO A 25 -5.57 -3.90 -4.92
N VAL A 26 -5.88 -2.81 -4.21
CA VAL A 26 -4.93 -2.07 -3.40
C VAL A 26 -4.61 -3.08 -2.31
N GLY A 27 -3.49 -3.78 -2.49
CA GLY A 27 -3.35 -5.13 -1.93
C GLY A 27 -2.40 -6.08 -2.67
N ILE A 28 -1.95 -5.78 -3.91
CA ILE A 28 -0.93 -6.62 -4.57
C ILE A 28 0.43 -6.37 -3.93
N CYS A 29 0.94 -7.43 -3.30
CA CYS A 29 2.15 -7.41 -2.51
C CYS A 29 3.01 -8.63 -2.82
N LEU A 30 3.78 -8.57 -3.90
CA LEU A 30 4.67 -9.66 -4.35
C LEU A 30 6.07 -9.43 -3.78
N GLY A 31 6.21 -9.60 -2.46
CA GLY A 31 7.47 -9.41 -1.74
C GLY A 31 8.16 -8.07 -2.06
N ASN A 32 9.44 -8.14 -2.45
CA ASN A 32 10.24 -6.96 -2.82
C ASN A 32 10.09 -6.53 -4.29
N LEU A 33 9.35 -7.29 -5.12
CA LEU A 33 9.30 -7.08 -6.56
C LEU A 33 8.27 -6.01 -6.95
N ILE A 34 7.08 -6.08 -6.35
CA ILE A 34 5.97 -5.15 -6.59
C ILE A 34 5.22 -4.94 -5.28
N SER A 35 5.27 -3.72 -4.74
CA SER A 35 4.46 -3.28 -3.60
C SER A 35 3.52 -2.16 -4.06
N LEU A 36 2.28 -2.54 -4.39
CA LEU A 36 1.20 -1.61 -4.77
C LEU A 36 0.20 -1.49 -3.62
N CYS A 37 0.72 -1.20 -2.44
CA CYS A 37 -0.10 -0.90 -1.28
C CYS A 37 -0.68 0.53 -1.36
N PRO A 38 -1.90 0.74 -0.83
CA PRO A 38 -2.44 2.09 -0.68
C PRO A 38 -1.52 3.00 0.16
N PRO A 39 -1.69 4.33 0.10
CA PRO A 39 -0.93 5.24 0.96
C PRO A 39 -1.08 4.88 2.45
N ASN A 40 -0.02 5.08 3.23
CA ASN A 40 0.04 4.74 4.67
C ASN A 40 -0.25 3.25 4.95
N SER A 41 0.26 2.37 4.08
CA SER A 41 0.21 0.93 4.29
C SER A 41 1.45 0.26 3.72
N HIS A 42 1.73 -0.94 4.21
CA HIS A 42 2.95 -1.67 3.92
C HIS A 42 2.69 -3.13 3.62
N CYS A 43 3.64 -3.72 2.90
CA CYS A 43 3.68 -5.14 2.61
C CYS A 43 4.13 -5.96 3.81
N ARG A 44 3.47 -7.08 4.07
CA ARG A 44 3.90 -8.12 5.02
C ARG A 44 4.21 -9.44 4.31
N ALA A 45 4.79 -10.38 5.07
CA ALA A 45 5.25 -11.67 4.56
C ALA A 45 4.14 -12.59 4.04
N ASP A 46 2.88 -12.31 4.41
CA ASP A 46 1.69 -12.99 3.91
C ASP A 46 1.15 -12.37 2.60
N GLU A 47 1.96 -11.53 1.94
CA GLU A 47 1.68 -10.93 0.63
C GLU A 47 0.44 -10.01 0.65
N ARG A 48 0.12 -9.46 1.83
CA ARG A 48 -0.99 -8.53 2.02
C ARG A 48 -0.49 -7.16 2.47
N CYS A 49 -1.29 -6.15 2.14
CA CYS A 49 -1.08 -4.78 2.58
C CYS A 49 -1.77 -4.55 3.93
N TYR A 50 -1.03 -4.00 4.88
CA TYR A 50 -1.49 -3.65 6.22
C TYR A 50 -1.33 -2.14 6.45
N PRO A 51 -2.26 -1.48 7.13
CA PRO A 51 -2.13 -0.04 7.40
C PRO A 51 -0.94 0.24 8.31
N ASP A 52 -0.28 1.39 8.17
CA ASP A 52 0.81 1.77 9.08
C ASP A 52 0.31 2.13 10.49
N ILE A 53 -0.97 2.45 10.59
CA ILE A 53 -1.71 2.69 11.85
C ILE A 53 -2.85 1.68 11.93
N ALA A 54 -2.79 0.74 12.87
CA ALA A 54 -3.81 -0.30 13.05
C ALA A 54 -5.02 0.16 13.89
N GLY A 55 -4.91 1.32 14.56
CA GLY A 55 -5.93 1.85 15.46
C GLY A 55 -5.36 2.27 16.82
N PRO A 56 -6.20 2.48 17.85
CA PRO A 56 -5.75 2.84 19.18
C PRO A 56 -5.10 1.65 19.91
N CYS A 57 -4.22 1.94 20.86
CA CYS A 57 -3.73 0.93 21.78
C CYS A 57 -4.84 0.48 22.73
N ILE A 58 -4.92 -0.82 23.00
CA ILE A 58 -5.83 -1.38 24.00
C ILE A 58 -4.99 -1.89 25.16
N ASN A 59 -5.10 -1.27 26.34
CA ASN A 59 -4.29 -1.60 27.52
C ASN A 59 -2.77 -1.62 27.23
N GLY A 60 -2.28 -0.64 26.45
CA GLY A 60 -0.88 -0.53 26.04
C GLY A 60 -0.41 -1.62 25.06
N GLN A 61 -1.32 -2.46 24.56
CA GLN A 61 -1.03 -3.55 23.65
C GLN A 61 -1.54 -3.25 22.24
N CYS A 62 -0.84 -3.85 21.27
CA CYS A 62 -1.12 -3.74 19.85
C CYS A 62 -1.00 -5.12 19.19
N PRO A 63 -1.67 -5.33 18.04
CA PRO A 63 -1.52 -6.57 17.28
C PRO A 63 -0.07 -6.79 16.84
N ALA A 64 0.28 -8.04 16.54
CA ALA A 64 1.63 -8.43 16.17
C ALA A 64 2.20 -7.55 15.04
N GLY A 65 3.43 -7.07 15.23
CA GLY A 65 4.12 -6.20 14.28
C GLY A 65 3.74 -4.72 14.36
N TYR A 66 3.03 -4.30 15.42
CA TYR A 66 2.79 -2.90 15.76
C TYR A 66 3.28 -2.61 17.18
N SER A 67 3.66 -1.37 17.43
CA SER A 67 4.07 -0.83 18.73
C SER A 67 3.13 0.27 19.15
N CYS A 68 2.80 0.32 20.44
CA CYS A 68 2.03 1.44 20.98
C CYS A 68 2.91 2.69 21.08
N ARG A 69 2.59 3.74 20.32
CA ARG A 69 3.23 5.06 20.43
C ARG A 69 2.16 6.13 20.52
N SER A 70 2.24 6.97 21.56
CA SER A 70 1.28 8.07 21.78
C SER A 70 -0.20 7.64 21.78
N GLY A 71 -0.49 6.39 22.19
CA GLY A 71 -1.85 5.86 22.21
C GLY A 71 -2.32 5.21 20.90
N GLU A 72 -1.48 5.16 19.86
CA GLU A 72 -1.77 4.54 18.58
C GLU A 72 -0.87 3.33 18.29
N CYS A 73 -1.42 2.32 17.63
CA CYS A 73 -0.69 1.15 17.16
C CYS A 73 -0.04 1.45 15.81
N VAL A 74 1.26 1.76 15.86
CA VAL A 74 2.08 2.13 14.70
C VAL A 74 3.13 1.06 14.39
N ARG A 75 3.47 0.87 13.11
CA ARG A 75 4.54 -0.05 12.72
C ARG A 75 5.94 0.51 13.02
#